data_AF-A0A7S1RMV8-F1
#
_entry.id   AF-A0A7S1RMV8-F1
#
_cell.length_a   1.000
_cell.length_b   1.000
_cell.length_c   1.000
_cell.angle_alpha   90.00
_cell.angle_beta   90.00
_cell.angle_gamma   90.00
#
_symmetry.space_group_name_H-M   'P 1'
#
loop_
_entity.id
_entity.type
_entity.pdbx_description
1 polymer ?
#
loop_
_entity_poly.entity_id
_entity_poly.type
_entity_poly.pdbx_seq_one_letter_code
_entity_poly.pdbx_strand_id
1 'polypeptide(L)'
;VGYDSIRGITPVAAIVANMRPPQDGKPALLSYGELHTLFHEFGHALQNMLTTQKEPSLAGVASEWDAVELPSQFMEYWLDEAPWVVEGIAKHYATGEPLPKEMLHSLKACLKFQAGMGMLGQLHLSLIDLSLHERPLGPEETPHDRDEEVSVAKGTKLMASLPEDRFLNHFSHIFAGGYAAGYYSYKWAEVLSADAFARFEEQNATQDSKEGLEKLREVGQSFADTILAEGGGRKAAEVFESFRHRKPSTKALLRYTFGDSP
;
A
#
# COMPACT_ATOMS: atom_id res chain seq x y z
N VAL A 1 5.26 -2.41 -24.81
CA VAL A 1 4.10 -1.97 -25.61
C VAL A 1 2.95 -1.89 -24.64
N GLY A 2 2.38 -0.70 -24.41
CA GLY A 2 1.28 -0.52 -23.47
C GLY A 2 0.02 -1.26 -23.93
N TYR A 3 -0.90 -1.47 -23.01
CA TYR A 3 -2.25 -1.96 -23.29
C TYR A 3 -2.91 -1.15 -24.42
N ASP A 4 -3.60 -1.81 -25.35
CA ASP A 4 -4.36 -1.16 -26.43
C ASP A 4 -5.49 -2.11 -26.87
N SER A 5 -6.68 -1.93 -26.30
CA SER A 5 -7.84 -2.78 -26.65
C SER A 5 -8.35 -2.55 -28.06
N ILE A 6 -8.11 -1.39 -28.67
CA ILE A 6 -8.49 -1.11 -30.06
C ILE A 6 -7.66 -2.00 -31.01
N ARG A 7 -6.40 -2.24 -30.66
CA ARG A 7 -5.50 -3.14 -31.40
C ARG A 7 -5.51 -4.58 -30.88
N GLY A 8 -6.37 -4.91 -29.91
CA GLY A 8 -6.47 -6.24 -29.32
C GLY A 8 -5.26 -6.66 -28.47
N ILE A 9 -4.51 -5.70 -27.93
CA ILE A 9 -3.35 -5.93 -27.07
C ILE A 9 -3.82 -6.06 -25.62
N THR A 10 -3.76 -7.29 -25.11
CA THR A 10 -4.05 -7.64 -23.69
C THR A 10 -2.98 -7.05 -22.77
N PRO A 11 -3.34 -6.58 -21.56
CA PRO A 11 -2.36 -6.02 -20.62
C PRO A 11 -1.41 -7.12 -20.11
N VAL A 12 -0.15 -6.74 -19.92
CA VAL A 12 0.89 -7.59 -19.33
C VAL A 12 1.50 -6.85 -18.15
N ALA A 13 1.50 -7.49 -16.98
CA ALA A 13 2.11 -6.97 -15.76
C ALA A 13 3.34 -7.81 -15.39
N ALA A 14 4.35 -7.17 -14.81
CA ALA A 14 5.51 -7.83 -14.23
C ALA A 14 5.62 -7.40 -12.77
N ILE A 15 5.71 -8.37 -11.87
CA ILE A 15 6.02 -8.15 -10.45
C ILE A 15 7.51 -8.41 -10.29
N VAL A 16 8.24 -7.40 -9.81
CA VAL A 16 9.68 -7.47 -9.58
C VAL A 16 9.94 -7.12 -8.12
N ALA A 17 10.46 -8.07 -7.35
CA ALA A 17 10.71 -7.88 -5.93
C ALA A 17 12.09 -8.43 -5.54
N ASN A 18 12.73 -7.77 -4.56
CA ASN A 18 14.02 -8.18 -4.00
C ASN A 18 13.82 -9.05 -2.75
N MET A 19 13.23 -10.22 -2.93
CA MET A 19 13.04 -11.19 -1.85
C MET A 19 14.31 -12.01 -1.62
N ARG A 20 14.47 -12.54 -0.41
CA ARG A 20 15.57 -13.44 -0.07
C ARG A 20 15.58 -14.66 -0.99
N PRO A 21 16.71 -14.96 -1.66
CA PRO A 21 16.81 -16.13 -2.52
C PRO A 21 16.72 -17.42 -1.70
N PRO A 22 16.34 -18.55 -2.32
CA PRO A 22 16.40 -19.86 -1.68
C PRO A 22 17.81 -20.18 -1.19
N GLN A 23 17.92 -20.86 -0.05
CA GLN A 23 19.19 -21.26 0.58
C GLN A 23 19.20 -22.75 0.90
N ASP A 24 20.38 -23.37 0.85
CA ASP A 24 20.61 -24.76 1.29
C ASP A 24 19.66 -25.80 0.67
N GLY A 25 19.28 -25.63 -0.60
CA GLY A 25 18.35 -26.54 -1.30
C GLY A 25 16.89 -26.46 -0.83
N LYS A 26 16.54 -25.50 0.01
CA LYS A 26 15.16 -25.22 0.44
C LYS A 26 14.45 -24.30 -0.55
N PRO A 27 13.10 -24.32 -0.60
CA PRO A 27 12.35 -23.32 -1.36
C PRO A 27 12.60 -21.90 -0.83
N ALA A 28 12.22 -20.89 -1.60
CA ALA A 28 12.22 -19.51 -1.13
C ALA A 28 11.21 -19.36 0.02
N LEU A 29 11.69 -19.03 1.22
CA LEU A 29 10.87 -18.82 2.41
C LEU A 29 10.74 -17.32 2.67
N LEU A 30 9.54 -16.80 2.48
CA LEU A 30 9.25 -15.38 2.66
C LEU A 30 9.01 -15.05 4.13
N SER A 31 9.49 -13.88 4.55
CA SER A 31 9.07 -13.23 5.78
C SER A 31 7.67 -12.67 5.57
N TYR A 32 6.98 -12.36 6.67
CA TYR A 32 5.67 -11.73 6.57
C TYR A 32 5.73 -10.36 5.87
N GLY A 33 6.83 -9.62 6.05
CA GLY A 33 7.08 -8.36 5.31
C GLY A 33 7.26 -8.57 3.80
N GLU A 34 8.01 -9.60 3.39
CA GLU A 34 8.14 -9.95 1.96
C GLU A 34 6.80 -10.43 1.37
N LEU A 35 5.97 -11.11 2.17
CA LEU A 35 4.61 -11.48 1.76
C LEU A 35 3.70 -10.24 1.58
N HIS A 36 3.81 -9.24 2.47
CA HIS A 36 3.16 -7.94 2.29
C HIS A 36 3.57 -7.29 0.97
N THR A 37 4.88 -7.21 0.69
CA THR A 37 5.39 -6.67 -0.56
C THR A 37 4.82 -7.42 -1.78
N LEU A 38 4.69 -8.75 -1.70
CA LEU A 38 4.08 -9.51 -2.79
C LEU A 38 2.62 -9.11 -3.04
N PHE A 39 1.82 -8.97 -1.98
CA PHE A 39 0.41 -8.57 -2.09
C PHE A 39 0.29 -7.13 -2.61
N HIS A 40 1.16 -6.24 -2.14
CA HIS A 40 1.25 -4.86 -2.61
C HIS A 40 1.46 -4.79 -4.13
N GLU A 41 2.51 -5.43 -4.64
CA GLU A 41 2.81 -5.44 -6.07
C GLU A 41 1.73 -6.16 -6.89
N PHE A 42 1.10 -7.18 -6.30
CA PHE A 42 -0.02 -7.87 -6.94
C PHE A 42 -1.25 -6.96 -7.09
N GLY A 43 -1.49 -6.02 -6.17
CA GLY A 43 -2.54 -5.01 -6.32
C GLY A 43 -2.33 -4.10 -7.54
N HIS A 44 -1.10 -3.63 -7.78
CA HIS A 44 -0.77 -2.91 -9.01
C HIS A 44 -0.95 -3.78 -10.26
N ALA A 45 -0.52 -5.05 -10.19
CA ALA A 45 -0.70 -5.97 -11.29
C ALA A 45 -2.20 -6.19 -11.62
N LEU A 46 -3.05 -6.32 -10.60
CA LEU A 46 -4.50 -6.42 -10.77
C LEU A 46 -5.09 -5.18 -11.44
N GLN A 47 -4.72 -3.98 -10.99
CA GLN A 47 -5.19 -2.72 -11.60
C GLN A 47 -4.78 -2.63 -13.08
N ASN A 48 -3.55 -3.03 -13.41
CA ASN A 48 -3.08 -3.08 -14.79
C ASN A 48 -3.86 -4.12 -15.62
N MET A 49 -4.09 -5.32 -15.07
CA MET A 49 -4.69 -6.44 -15.81
C MET A 49 -6.22 -6.31 -15.98
N LEU A 50 -6.91 -5.64 -15.06
CA LEU A 50 -8.38 -5.55 -15.01
C LEU A 50 -8.92 -4.23 -15.56
N THR A 51 -8.07 -3.35 -16.08
CA THR A 51 -8.50 -2.11 -16.71
C THR A 51 -9.44 -2.33 -17.89
N THR A 52 -10.47 -1.49 -17.99
CA THR A 52 -11.44 -1.50 -19.11
C THR A 52 -11.35 -0.26 -19.99
N GLN A 53 -10.42 0.65 -19.67
CA GLN A 53 -10.17 1.84 -20.46
C GLN A 53 -9.76 1.47 -21.88
N LYS A 54 -10.21 2.24 -22.87
CA LYS A 54 -9.85 1.98 -24.28
C LYS A 54 -8.64 2.77 -24.74
N GLU A 55 -8.41 3.89 -24.08
CA GLU A 55 -7.31 4.80 -24.37
C GLU A 55 -6.05 4.33 -23.62
N PRO A 56 -4.97 3.94 -24.33
CA PRO A 56 -3.75 3.42 -23.70
C PRO A 56 -3.14 4.33 -22.63
N SER A 57 -3.25 5.65 -22.82
CA SER A 57 -2.71 6.65 -21.89
C SER A 57 -3.50 6.75 -20.58
N LEU A 58 -4.71 6.19 -20.53
CA LEU A 58 -5.59 6.19 -19.36
C LEU A 58 -5.76 4.78 -18.76
N ALA A 59 -5.14 3.76 -19.33
CA ALA A 59 -5.34 2.37 -18.92
C ALA A 59 -4.43 1.96 -17.74
N GLY A 60 -4.90 0.98 -16.99
CA GLY A 60 -4.16 0.33 -15.92
C GLY A 60 -3.92 1.24 -14.72
N VAL A 61 -2.65 1.40 -14.34
CA VAL A 61 -2.21 2.19 -13.17
C VAL A 61 -2.21 3.69 -13.41
N ALA A 62 -2.66 4.16 -14.58
CA ALA A 62 -2.80 5.59 -14.83
C ALA A 62 -3.87 6.17 -13.89
N SER A 63 -3.48 7.04 -12.95
CA SER A 63 -4.40 7.79 -12.09
C SER A 63 -3.69 9.03 -11.55
N GLU A 64 -4.39 9.89 -10.82
CA GLU A 64 -3.71 10.85 -9.94
C GLU A 64 -2.74 10.12 -9.00
N TRP A 65 -1.53 10.68 -8.83
CA TRP A 65 -0.40 10.00 -8.20
C TRP A 65 -0.66 9.68 -6.71
N ASP A 66 -1.48 10.47 -6.05
CA ASP A 66 -1.91 10.29 -4.67
C ASP A 66 -2.97 9.18 -4.50
N ALA A 67 -3.49 8.62 -5.59
CA ALA A 67 -4.42 7.48 -5.57
C ALA A 67 -3.82 6.18 -6.12
N VAL A 68 -2.63 6.22 -6.74
CA VAL A 68 -2.03 5.05 -7.42
C VAL A 68 -1.73 3.89 -6.47
N GLU A 69 -1.47 4.19 -5.20
CA GLU A 69 -1.15 3.23 -4.15
C GLU A 69 -2.39 2.60 -3.49
N LEU A 70 -3.61 3.04 -3.88
CA LEU A 70 -4.83 2.52 -3.30
C LEU A 70 -4.98 1.01 -3.55
N PRO A 71 -4.84 0.48 -4.79
CA PRO A 71 -5.05 -0.94 -5.04
C PRO A 71 -3.95 -1.82 -4.43
N SER A 72 -2.71 -1.33 -4.41
CA SER A 72 -1.56 -2.05 -3.84
C SER A 72 -1.71 -2.20 -2.32
N GLN A 73 -1.88 -1.10 -1.59
CA GLN A 73 -2.10 -1.13 -0.15
C GLN A 73 -3.40 -1.81 0.25
N PHE A 74 -4.45 -1.75 -0.59
CA PHE A 74 -5.69 -2.48 -0.34
C PHE A 74 -5.44 -3.99 -0.27
N MET A 75 -4.55 -4.53 -1.10
CA MET A 75 -4.25 -5.96 -1.11
C MET A 75 -3.58 -6.41 0.18
N GLU A 76 -2.77 -5.56 0.81
CA GLU A 76 -2.09 -5.84 2.08
C GLU A 76 -3.07 -6.15 3.22
N TYR A 77 -4.20 -5.42 3.30
CA TYR A 77 -5.21 -5.63 4.33
C TYR A 77 -5.84 -7.03 4.33
N TRP A 78 -5.77 -7.78 3.22
CA TRP A 78 -6.21 -9.19 3.21
C TRP A 78 -5.35 -10.07 4.12
N LEU A 79 -4.07 -9.76 4.29
CA LEU A 79 -3.19 -10.48 5.22
C LEU A 79 -3.53 -10.09 6.66
N ASP A 80 -3.70 -8.79 6.90
CA ASP A 80 -3.79 -8.22 8.24
C ASP A 80 -5.17 -8.42 8.88
N GLU A 81 -6.23 -8.23 8.12
CA GLU A 81 -7.60 -8.14 8.65
C GLU A 81 -8.49 -9.34 8.28
N ALA A 82 -8.04 -10.22 7.36
CA ALA A 82 -8.74 -11.47 7.02
C ALA A 82 -7.91 -12.73 7.39
N PRO A 83 -7.96 -13.22 8.65
CA PRO A 83 -7.11 -14.31 9.14
C PRO A 83 -7.07 -15.57 8.26
N TRP A 84 -8.21 -15.93 7.67
CA TRP A 84 -8.34 -17.12 6.83
C TRP A 84 -7.46 -17.08 5.58
N VAL A 85 -7.09 -15.89 5.08
CA VAL A 85 -6.16 -15.73 3.95
C VAL A 85 -4.79 -16.26 4.36
N VAL A 86 -4.29 -15.85 5.52
CA VAL A 86 -3.01 -16.33 6.06
C VAL A 86 -3.08 -17.82 6.40
N GLU A 87 -4.17 -18.27 7.02
CA GLU A 87 -4.38 -19.70 7.33
C GLU A 87 -4.38 -20.58 6.06
N GLY A 88 -4.89 -20.06 4.94
CA GLY A 88 -4.93 -20.76 3.65
C GLY A 88 -3.55 -20.95 3.01
N ILE A 89 -2.62 -20.01 3.21
CA ILE A 89 -1.28 -20.01 2.60
C ILE A 89 -0.17 -20.50 3.54
N ALA A 90 -0.32 -20.30 4.85
CA ALA A 90 0.73 -20.57 5.84
C ALA A 90 0.75 -22.04 6.25
N LYS A 91 1.51 -22.83 5.50
CA LYS A 91 1.80 -24.25 5.80
C LYS A 91 3.31 -24.46 5.92
N HIS A 92 3.71 -25.31 6.87
CA HIS A 92 5.11 -25.65 7.03
C HIS A 92 5.62 -26.36 5.76
N TYR A 93 6.68 -25.83 5.14
CA TYR A 93 7.12 -26.24 3.80
C TYR A 93 7.45 -27.74 3.68
N ALA A 94 7.92 -28.38 4.75
CA ALA A 94 8.32 -29.78 4.73
C ALA A 94 7.22 -30.75 5.17
N THR A 95 6.29 -30.31 6.03
CA THR A 95 5.29 -31.21 6.65
C THR A 95 3.87 -30.94 6.16
N GLY A 96 3.61 -29.76 5.59
CA GLY A 96 2.28 -29.33 5.18
C GLY A 96 1.36 -28.91 6.34
N GLU A 97 1.83 -29.01 7.59
CA GLU A 97 1.07 -28.63 8.78
C GLU A 97 0.70 -27.14 8.76
N PRO A 98 -0.55 -26.79 9.10
CA PRO A 98 -1.00 -25.41 9.11
C PRO A 98 -0.33 -24.60 10.24
N LEU A 99 -0.26 -23.28 10.06
CA LEU A 99 0.17 -22.36 11.11
C LEU A 99 -0.74 -22.49 12.35
N PRO A 100 -0.18 -22.72 13.56
CA PRO A 100 -0.96 -22.74 14.78
C PRO A 100 -1.70 -21.41 15.02
N LYS A 101 -2.95 -21.49 15.49
CA LYS A 101 -3.81 -20.30 15.68
C LYS A 101 -3.21 -19.30 16.66
N GLU A 102 -2.53 -19.78 17.70
CA GLU A 102 -1.87 -18.97 18.71
C GLU A 102 -0.70 -18.18 18.12
N MET A 103 0.02 -18.75 17.15
CA MET A 103 1.09 -18.06 16.43
C MET A 103 0.53 -16.99 15.50
N LEU A 104 -0.57 -17.26 14.79
CA LEU A 104 -1.24 -16.26 13.97
C LEU A 104 -1.75 -15.08 14.81
N HIS A 105 -2.35 -15.35 15.97
CA HIS A 105 -2.79 -14.31 16.89
C HIS A 105 -1.62 -13.45 17.38
N SER A 106 -0.51 -14.09 17.74
CA SER A 106 0.71 -13.40 18.18
C SER A 106 1.33 -12.56 17.06
N LEU A 107 1.39 -13.09 15.83
CA LEU A 107 1.83 -12.37 14.64
C LEU A 107 1.01 -11.10 14.43
N LYS A 108 -0.34 -11.21 14.44
CA LYS A 108 -1.24 -10.07 14.28
C LYS A 108 -1.10 -9.04 15.40
N ALA A 109 -0.92 -9.48 16.64
CA ALA A 109 -0.66 -8.57 17.76
C ALA A 109 0.66 -7.80 17.58
N CYS A 110 1.69 -8.43 17.01
CA CYS A 110 2.97 -7.78 16.72
C CYS A 110 2.89 -6.75 15.60
N LEU A 111 1.93 -6.82 14.67
CA LEU A 111 1.80 -5.83 13.59
C LEU A 111 1.54 -4.41 14.11
N LYS A 112 0.89 -4.30 15.27
CA LYS A 112 0.59 -3.00 15.92
C LYS A 112 1.74 -2.49 16.79
N PHE A 113 2.78 -3.30 17.02
CA PHE A 113 3.93 -2.90 17.81
C PHE A 113 4.66 -1.74 17.13
N GLN A 114 4.86 -0.64 17.87
CA GLN A 114 5.50 0.58 17.36
C GLN A 114 4.84 1.20 16.11
N ALA A 115 3.56 0.92 15.85
CA ALA A 115 2.84 1.48 14.69
C ALA A 115 2.90 3.03 14.64
N GLY A 116 2.91 3.69 15.81
CA GLY A 116 3.10 5.14 15.91
C GLY A 116 4.47 5.62 15.41
N MET A 117 5.55 4.89 15.69
CA MET A 117 6.88 5.22 15.16
C MET A 117 6.93 5.02 13.64
N GLY A 118 6.33 3.94 13.13
CA GLY A 118 6.22 3.70 11.68
C GLY A 118 5.44 4.80 10.96
N MET A 119 4.29 5.20 11.52
CA MET A 119 3.51 6.31 10.98
C MET A 119 4.29 7.63 11.02
N LEU A 120 4.96 7.94 12.13
CA LEU A 120 5.76 9.15 12.26
C LEU A 120 6.90 9.19 11.24
N GLY A 121 7.57 8.06 10.99
CA GLY A 121 8.60 7.94 9.95
C GLY A 121 8.08 8.23 8.54
N GLN A 122 6.90 7.69 8.17
CA GLN A 122 6.28 7.98 6.87
C GLN A 122 5.87 9.46 6.74
N LEU A 123 5.35 10.07 7.82
CA LEU A 123 5.04 11.49 7.85
C LEU A 123 6.31 12.35 7.70
N HIS A 124 7.41 11.95 8.36
CA HIS A 124 8.69 12.63 8.22
C HIS A 124 9.16 12.66 6.77
N LEU A 125 9.19 11.49 6.11
CA LEU A 125 9.59 11.35 4.71
C LEU A 125 8.73 12.21 3.76
N SER A 126 7.42 12.28 4.04
CA SER A 126 6.49 13.12 3.27
C SER A 126 6.77 14.62 3.46
N LEU A 127 7.05 15.04 4.69
CA LEU A 127 7.27 16.44 5.03
C LEU A 127 8.62 16.96 4.54
N ILE A 128 9.68 16.15 4.62
CA ILE A 128 10.99 16.54 4.08
C ILE A 128 10.97 16.63 2.56
N ASP A 129 10.28 15.71 1.88
CA ASP A 129 10.04 15.79 0.43
C ASP A 129 9.35 17.10 0.04
N LEU A 130 8.20 17.40 0.65
CA LEU A 130 7.46 18.64 0.38
C LEU A 130 8.32 19.88 0.65
N SER A 131 9.07 19.88 1.75
CA SER A 131 9.93 21.01 2.08
C SER A 131 11.03 21.23 1.04
N LEU A 132 11.72 20.17 0.61
CA LEU A 132 12.76 20.25 -0.41
C LEU A 132 12.23 20.78 -1.76
N HIS A 133 10.96 20.54 -2.08
CA HIS A 133 10.32 20.97 -3.31
C HIS A 133 9.54 22.30 -3.20
N GLU A 134 9.34 22.83 -1.99
CA GLU A 134 8.69 24.13 -1.77
C GLU A 134 9.62 25.29 -2.11
N ARG A 135 10.91 25.17 -1.80
CA ARG A 135 11.93 26.17 -2.11
C ARG A 135 13.30 25.55 -2.33
N PRO A 136 14.15 26.16 -3.18
CA PRO A 136 15.55 25.74 -3.28
C PRO A 136 16.26 25.90 -1.92
N LEU A 137 17.32 25.11 -1.74
CA LEU A 137 18.25 25.28 -0.64
C LEU A 137 18.94 26.65 -0.74
N GLY A 138 19.17 27.28 0.40
CA GLY A 138 19.98 28.50 0.50
C GLY A 138 21.45 28.24 0.15
N PRO A 139 22.27 29.30 -0.05
CA PRO A 139 23.66 29.16 -0.48
C PRO A 139 24.54 28.27 0.41
N GLU A 140 24.27 28.24 1.72
CA GLU A 140 25.03 27.47 2.72
C GLU A 140 24.19 26.35 3.35
N GLU A 141 22.96 26.13 2.87
CA GLU A 141 22.03 25.15 3.44
C GLU A 141 22.26 23.79 2.78
N THR A 142 22.53 22.77 3.58
CA THR A 142 22.61 21.38 3.09
C THR A 142 21.25 20.69 3.16
N PRO A 143 21.05 19.59 2.41
CA PRO A 143 19.85 18.75 2.57
C PRO A 143 19.65 18.24 4.00
N HIS A 144 20.75 17.97 4.72
CA HIS A 144 20.70 17.53 6.12
C HIS A 144 20.22 18.65 7.05
N ASP A 145 20.64 19.90 6.82
CA ASP A 145 20.15 21.04 7.60
C ASP A 145 18.63 21.18 7.44
N ARG A 146 18.12 20.99 6.22
CA ARG A 146 16.68 21.01 5.96
C ARG A 146 15.94 19.90 6.68
N ASP A 147 16.51 18.70 6.66
CA ASP A 147 15.96 17.53 7.33
C ASP A 147 15.84 17.74 8.85
N GLU A 148 16.89 18.27 9.48
CA GLU A 148 16.85 18.62 10.90
C GLU A 148 15.87 19.76 11.20
N GLU A 149 15.78 20.79 10.34
CA GLU A 149 14.77 21.85 10.46
C GLU A 149 13.35 21.27 10.46
N VAL A 150 13.01 20.44 9.48
CA VAL A 150 11.70 19.79 9.35
C VAL A 150 11.42 18.89 10.56
N SER A 151 12.41 18.09 10.96
CA SER A 151 12.32 17.20 12.12
C SER A 151 11.95 17.96 13.39
N VAL A 152 12.67 19.04 13.70
CA VAL A 152 12.45 19.85 14.90
C VAL A 152 11.12 20.61 14.81
N ALA A 153 10.83 21.25 13.68
CA ALA A 153 9.63 22.08 13.52
C ALA A 153 8.33 21.26 13.56
N LYS A 154 8.37 19.99 13.12
CA LYS A 154 7.19 19.12 13.03
C LYS A 154 7.16 18.01 14.09
N GLY A 155 8.24 17.85 14.86
CA GLY A 155 8.35 16.79 15.88
C GLY A 155 8.33 15.38 15.29
N THR A 156 8.93 15.18 14.12
CA THR A 156 8.81 13.94 13.35
C THR A 156 9.92 12.93 13.59
N LYS A 157 10.96 13.27 14.36
CA LYS A 157 11.94 12.31 14.88
C LYS A 157 11.96 12.35 16.40
N LEU A 158 12.01 11.16 17.02
CA LEU A 158 12.11 11.02 18.48
C LEU A 158 13.54 11.19 18.99
N MET A 159 14.52 10.99 18.11
CA MET A 159 15.95 11.18 18.37
C MET A 159 16.53 12.02 17.24
N ALA A 160 17.53 12.85 17.55
CA ALA A 160 18.27 13.58 16.53
C ALA A 160 18.97 12.61 15.57
N SER A 161 19.03 12.97 14.28
CA SER A 161 19.88 12.20 13.36
C SER A 161 21.36 12.37 13.74
N LEU A 162 22.17 11.39 13.35
CA LEU A 162 23.60 11.49 13.48
C LEU A 162 24.13 12.55 12.49
N PRO A 163 25.19 13.30 12.83
CA PRO A 163 25.81 14.25 11.89
C PRO A 163 26.27 13.62 10.58
N GLU A 164 26.50 12.30 10.56
CA GLU A 164 26.89 11.50 9.40
C GLU A 164 25.69 10.93 8.62
N ASP A 165 24.45 11.16 9.06
CA ASP A 165 23.25 10.68 8.39
C ASP A 165 23.13 11.31 6.99
N ARG A 166 23.03 10.47 5.97
CA ARG A 166 22.90 10.88 4.57
C ARG A 166 21.69 10.23 3.90
N PHE A 167 20.61 9.97 4.64
CA PHE A 167 19.51 9.19 4.08
C PHE A 167 18.90 9.81 2.81
N LEU A 168 18.89 11.15 2.73
CA LEU A 168 18.42 11.87 1.54
C LEU A 168 19.21 11.49 0.27
N ASN A 169 20.50 11.15 0.39
CA ASN A 169 21.32 10.75 -0.76
C ASN A 169 20.88 9.41 -1.39
N HIS A 170 20.07 8.62 -0.67
CA HIS A 170 19.51 7.37 -1.17
C HIS A 170 17.98 7.38 -1.18
N PHE A 171 17.34 8.54 -1.05
CA PHE A 171 15.88 8.67 -1.08
C PHE A 171 15.35 8.65 -2.52
N SER A 172 15.54 7.49 -3.17
CA SER A 172 15.36 7.32 -4.61
C SER A 172 13.93 7.63 -5.07
N HIS A 173 12.92 7.48 -4.20
CA HIS A 173 11.52 7.81 -4.51
C HIS A 173 11.37 9.22 -5.08
N ILE A 174 12.06 10.21 -4.51
CA ILE A 174 11.91 11.62 -4.87
C ILE A 174 13.01 12.13 -5.81
N PHE A 175 14.16 11.46 -5.88
CA PHE A 175 15.30 11.88 -6.70
C PHE A 175 15.48 11.08 -8.01
N ALA A 176 14.98 9.85 -8.06
CA ALA A 176 15.12 8.95 -9.20
C ALA A 176 13.83 8.18 -9.54
N GLY A 177 12.74 8.46 -8.81
CA GLY A 177 11.41 7.89 -8.99
C GLY A 177 10.38 8.96 -9.32
N GLY A 178 9.09 8.59 -9.27
CA GLY A 178 7.98 9.48 -9.60
C GLY A 178 7.41 10.28 -8.43
N TYR A 179 8.00 10.24 -7.24
CA TYR A 179 7.40 10.78 -6.01
C TYR A 179 7.96 12.14 -5.57
N ALA A 180 8.67 12.85 -6.45
CA ALA A 180 9.12 14.22 -6.18
C ALA A 180 7.92 15.13 -5.85
N ALA A 181 7.94 15.79 -4.68
CA ALA A 181 6.78 16.53 -4.14
C ALA A 181 5.50 15.69 -4.03
N GLY A 182 5.65 14.39 -3.83
CA GLY A 182 4.59 13.40 -3.97
C GLY A 182 4.72 12.23 -3.01
N TYR A 183 5.72 12.18 -2.12
CA TYR A 183 5.89 11.04 -1.21
C TYR A 183 4.71 10.90 -0.22
N TYR A 184 4.01 11.99 0.06
CA TYR A 184 2.75 11.97 0.83
C TYR A 184 1.66 11.05 0.23
N SER A 185 1.77 10.72 -1.06
CA SER A 185 0.86 9.82 -1.78
C SER A 185 0.69 8.48 -1.08
N TYR A 186 1.74 7.94 -0.44
CA TYR A 186 1.62 6.70 0.33
C TYR A 186 0.59 6.81 1.45
N LYS A 187 0.66 7.85 2.28
CA LYS A 187 -0.29 8.04 3.40
C LYS A 187 -1.66 8.52 2.91
N TRP A 188 -1.71 9.27 1.82
CA TRP A 188 -2.96 9.70 1.21
C TRP A 188 -3.75 8.50 0.68
N ALA A 189 -3.11 7.66 -0.12
CA ALA A 189 -3.70 6.43 -0.64
C ALA A 189 -4.03 5.44 0.47
N GLU A 190 -3.27 5.41 1.58
CA GLU A 190 -3.54 4.50 2.70
C GLU A 190 -4.88 4.81 3.38
N VAL A 191 -5.28 6.09 3.40
CA VAL A 191 -6.63 6.47 3.82
C VAL A 191 -7.68 5.85 2.90
N LEU A 192 -7.45 5.89 1.59
CA LEU A 192 -8.37 5.34 0.60
C LEU A 192 -8.43 3.81 0.69
N SER A 193 -7.28 3.14 0.73
CA SER A 193 -7.19 1.68 0.76
C SER A 193 -7.78 1.09 2.04
N ALA A 194 -7.48 1.68 3.20
CA ALA A 194 -8.06 1.28 4.48
C ALA A 194 -9.59 1.44 4.48
N ASP A 195 -10.09 2.58 4.00
CA ASP A 195 -11.54 2.84 3.98
C ASP A 195 -12.26 2.02 2.90
N ALA A 196 -11.58 1.67 1.81
CA ALA A 196 -12.07 0.72 0.82
C ALA A 196 -12.18 -0.69 1.42
N PHE A 197 -11.15 -1.15 2.15
CA PHE A 197 -11.18 -2.45 2.83
C PHE A 197 -12.24 -2.50 3.94
N ALA A 198 -12.45 -1.41 4.68
CA ALA A 198 -13.51 -1.32 5.68
C ALA A 198 -14.91 -1.57 5.10
N ARG A 199 -15.17 -1.27 3.81
CA ARG A 199 -16.43 -1.64 3.15
C ARG A 199 -16.60 -3.18 3.10
N PHE A 200 -15.53 -3.94 2.85
CA PHE A 200 -15.59 -5.40 2.85
C PHE A 200 -15.96 -5.92 4.23
N GLU A 201 -15.37 -5.38 5.30
CA GLU A 201 -15.72 -5.75 6.67
C GLU A 201 -17.17 -5.39 7.03
N GLU A 202 -17.60 -4.16 6.71
CA GLU A 202 -18.98 -3.68 6.94
C GLU A 202 -20.03 -4.56 6.27
N GLN A 203 -19.68 -5.21 5.16
CA GLN A 203 -20.55 -6.10 4.39
C GLN A 203 -20.32 -7.59 4.68
N ASN A 204 -19.54 -7.92 5.73
CA ASN A 204 -19.16 -9.30 6.11
C ASN A 204 -18.42 -10.08 5.01
N ALA A 205 -17.79 -9.38 4.07
CA ALA A 205 -17.08 -9.95 2.92
C ALA A 205 -15.66 -10.47 3.25
N THR A 206 -15.24 -10.38 4.52
CA THR A 206 -13.94 -10.87 5.01
C THR A 206 -14.04 -12.18 5.78
N GLN A 207 -15.21 -12.81 5.85
CA GLN A 207 -15.44 -14.05 6.60
C GLN A 207 -15.29 -15.30 5.73
N ASP A 208 -14.63 -16.34 6.25
CA ASP A 208 -14.57 -17.68 5.62
C ASP A 208 -15.85 -18.48 5.91
N SER A 209 -16.97 -17.92 5.49
CA SER A 209 -18.28 -18.56 5.54
C SER A 209 -18.90 -18.51 4.16
N LYS A 210 -19.88 -19.38 3.87
CA LYS A 210 -20.57 -19.38 2.58
C LYS A 210 -21.14 -18.00 2.23
N GLU A 211 -21.80 -17.36 3.20
CA GLU A 211 -22.36 -16.01 3.05
C GLU A 211 -21.26 -14.95 2.86
N GLY A 212 -20.18 -15.04 3.64
CA GLY A 212 -19.03 -14.14 3.51
C GLY A 212 -18.37 -14.22 2.14
N LEU A 213 -18.23 -15.42 1.57
CA LEU A 213 -17.69 -15.63 0.22
C LEU A 213 -18.64 -15.17 -0.89
N GLU A 214 -19.96 -15.23 -0.67
CA GLU A 214 -20.94 -14.64 -1.59
C GLU A 214 -20.83 -13.10 -1.58
N LYS A 215 -20.70 -12.50 -0.38
CA LYS A 215 -20.45 -11.06 -0.22
C LYS A 215 -19.10 -10.64 -0.79
N LEU A 216 -18.06 -11.43 -0.62
CA LEU A 216 -16.75 -11.19 -1.22
C LEU A 216 -16.84 -11.08 -2.74
N ARG A 217 -17.60 -11.96 -3.41
CA ARG A 217 -17.81 -11.86 -4.85
C ARG A 217 -18.55 -10.59 -5.24
N GLU A 218 -19.60 -10.23 -4.50
CA GLU A 218 -20.41 -9.03 -4.76
C GLU A 218 -19.57 -7.74 -4.61
N VAL A 219 -18.89 -7.57 -3.47
CA VAL A 219 -18.09 -6.37 -3.17
C VAL A 219 -16.80 -6.35 -3.97
N GLY A 220 -16.18 -7.51 -4.17
CA GLY A 220 -14.99 -7.68 -5.00
C GLY A 220 -15.25 -7.34 -6.47
N GLN A 221 -16.41 -7.75 -7.02
CA GLN A 221 -16.81 -7.34 -8.37
C GLN A 221 -17.01 -5.82 -8.44
N SER A 222 -17.66 -5.22 -7.43
CA SER A 222 -17.79 -3.76 -7.36
C SER A 222 -16.44 -3.05 -7.30
N PHE A 223 -15.45 -3.58 -6.58
CA PHE A 223 -14.08 -3.05 -6.53
C PHE A 223 -13.36 -3.20 -7.88
N ALA A 224 -13.51 -4.35 -8.53
CA ALA A 224 -12.96 -4.60 -9.85
C ALA A 224 -13.53 -3.66 -10.91
N ASP A 225 -14.86 -3.49 -10.94
CA ASP A 225 -15.57 -2.65 -11.93
C ASP A 225 -15.38 -1.15 -11.72
N THR A 226 -14.77 -0.73 -10.60
CA THR A 226 -14.52 0.67 -10.28
C THR A 226 -13.02 0.93 -10.15
N ILE A 227 -12.47 0.69 -8.96
CA ILE A 227 -11.08 0.99 -8.58
C ILE A 227 -10.06 0.38 -9.54
N LEU A 228 -10.28 -0.87 -9.98
CA LEU A 228 -9.33 -1.57 -10.87
C LEU A 228 -9.60 -1.33 -12.36
N ALA A 229 -10.86 -1.07 -12.74
CA ALA A 229 -11.26 -0.96 -14.14
C ALA A 229 -11.00 0.43 -14.74
N GLU A 230 -11.24 1.50 -13.97
CA GLU A 230 -11.43 2.85 -14.50
C GLU A 230 -10.13 3.56 -14.88
N GLY A 231 -8.96 3.13 -14.39
CA GLY A 231 -7.68 3.80 -14.65
C GLY A 231 -7.80 5.33 -14.53
N GLY A 232 -7.32 6.05 -15.54
CA GLY A 232 -7.33 7.52 -15.60
C GLY A 232 -8.54 8.11 -16.33
N GLY A 233 -9.52 7.28 -16.69
CA GLY A 233 -10.70 7.72 -17.45
C GLY A 233 -11.69 8.57 -16.65
N ARG A 234 -11.60 8.53 -15.32
CA ARG A 234 -12.41 9.31 -14.38
C ARG A 234 -11.52 9.72 -13.20
N LYS A 235 -11.82 10.85 -12.56
CA LYS A 235 -11.06 11.33 -11.41
C LYS A 235 -11.06 10.30 -10.28
N ALA A 236 -9.91 10.05 -9.67
CA ALA A 236 -9.79 9.06 -8.59
C ALA A 236 -10.82 9.26 -7.46
N ALA A 237 -11.10 10.50 -7.07
CA ALA A 237 -12.10 10.80 -6.05
C ALA A 237 -13.52 10.36 -6.45
N GLU A 238 -13.90 10.53 -7.72
CA GLU A 238 -15.21 10.10 -8.24
C GLU A 238 -15.28 8.57 -8.36
N VAL A 239 -14.17 7.91 -8.76
CA VAL A 239 -14.06 6.45 -8.77
C VAL A 239 -14.20 5.90 -7.36
N PHE A 240 -13.48 6.47 -6.38
CA PHE A 240 -13.58 6.08 -4.99
C PHE A 240 -15.01 6.29 -4.45
N GLU A 241 -15.64 7.44 -4.67
CA GLU A 241 -17.01 7.68 -4.23
C GLU A 241 -18.02 6.73 -4.89
N SER A 242 -17.79 6.34 -6.15
CA SER A 242 -18.63 5.35 -6.83
C SER A 242 -18.56 3.97 -6.18
N PHE A 243 -17.37 3.56 -5.71
CA PHE A 243 -17.16 2.34 -4.95
C PHE A 243 -17.66 2.47 -3.50
N ARG A 244 -17.27 3.53 -2.80
CA ARG A 244 -17.49 3.66 -1.36
C ARG A 244 -18.88 4.18 -1.00
N HIS A 245 -19.56 4.81 -1.96
CA HIS A 245 -20.84 5.52 -1.81
C HIS A 245 -20.80 6.71 -0.85
N ARG A 246 -19.60 7.17 -0.50
CA ARG A 246 -19.32 8.36 0.30
C ARG A 246 -17.86 8.78 0.12
N LYS A 247 -17.54 9.98 0.59
CA LYS A 247 -16.15 10.48 0.67
C LYS A 247 -15.29 9.62 1.60
N PRO A 248 -13.95 9.60 1.38
CA PRO A 248 -13.03 8.85 2.22
C PRO A 248 -12.96 9.38 3.65
N SER A 249 -12.61 8.52 4.59
CA SER A 249 -12.52 8.79 6.02
C SER A 249 -11.29 8.12 6.64
N THR A 250 -10.55 8.86 7.47
CA THR A 250 -9.35 8.38 8.16
C THR A 250 -9.62 7.34 9.26
N LYS A 251 -10.89 7.15 9.66
CA LYS A 251 -11.29 6.26 10.75
C LYS A 251 -10.76 4.83 10.59
N ALA A 252 -10.87 4.25 9.38
CA ALA A 252 -10.41 2.89 9.13
C ALA A 252 -8.90 2.77 9.30
N LEU A 253 -8.14 3.69 8.69
CA LEU A 253 -6.68 3.76 8.84
C LEU A 253 -6.25 3.84 10.31
N LEU A 254 -6.85 4.76 11.08
CA LEU A 254 -6.53 4.91 12.49
C LEU A 254 -6.88 3.66 13.30
N ARG A 255 -8.01 3.00 13.02
CA ARG A 255 -8.42 1.76 13.68
C ARG A 255 -7.47 0.60 13.37
N TYR A 256 -7.10 0.40 12.11
CA TYR A 256 -6.16 -0.67 11.75
C TYR A 256 -4.77 -0.42 12.36
N THR A 257 -4.31 0.84 12.34
CA THR A 257 -2.98 1.21 12.87
C THR A 257 -2.91 1.11 14.39
N PHE A 258 -3.88 1.66 15.11
CA PHE A 258 -3.80 1.88 16.56
C PHE A 258 -4.78 1.02 17.39
N GLY A 259 -5.64 0.25 16.73
CA GLY A 259 -6.78 -0.39 17.35
C GLY A 259 -7.99 0.56 17.46
N ASP A 260 -9.09 0.04 18.00
CA ASP A 260 -10.22 0.88 18.34
C ASP A 260 -9.77 1.90 19.39
N SER A 261 -9.90 3.19 19.07
CA SER A 261 -9.74 4.24 20.08
C SER A 261 -10.72 3.93 21.22
N PRO A 262 -10.29 3.97 22.49
CA PRO A 262 -11.21 3.92 23.61
C PRO A 262 -12.26 5.04 23.54
#